data_AF-A0A3D5JHZ5-F1
#
_entry.id   AF-A0A3D5JHZ5-F1
#
_cell.length_a   1.000
_cell.length_b   1.000
_cell.length_c   1.000
_cell.angle_alpha   90.00
_cell.angle_beta   90.00
_cell.angle_gamma   90.00
#
_symmetry.space_group_name_H-M   'P 1'
#
loop_
_entity.id
_entity.type
_entity.pdbx_description
1 polymer ?
#
loop_
_entity_poly.entity_id
_entity_poly.type
_entity_poly.pdbx_seq_one_letter_code
_entity_poly.pdbx_strand_id
1 'polypeptide(L)'
;TVYRDQCFSADMHDEGVQRAGDVSLLRAAQFPEDSSPTSHPIRPESYSEINNFYTPTVYEKGAEVIRMMAGYLGRDGFRRGMDLYFERHDGTAVTCDDFVAAMADANGRDMSAFHGWYSQAGTPRLEMQRSADDSGVTLALRQEIPETAAGTPRDPLAIPVRLGFVGADGAPVRLRLDGDNEARDEHVVLFEGAEAKYRFHAEEGAGMPAQATPSVLRGFSAPVRLSDDLDAAERLHLVAHDSDLFNRWDSAQILATDAILSLAAGDDASVAALAGGFDTLLQDDSLLDEFKAGALRLPGLAVLEAARMPADPVA
;
A
#
# COMPACT_ATOMS: atom_id res chain seq x y z
N THR A 1 2.81 -18.79 0.14
CA THR A 1 1.50 -19.46 0.10
C THR A 1 0.37 -18.53 0.48
N VAL A 2 0.48 -17.79 1.58
CA VAL A 2 -0.51 -16.77 2.00
C VAL A 2 -0.95 -15.87 0.83
N TYR A 3 -0.01 -15.29 0.07
CA TYR A 3 -0.32 -14.53 -1.16
C TYR A 3 -1.27 -15.25 -2.14
N ARG A 4 -1.07 -16.56 -2.37
CA ARG A 4 -1.93 -17.35 -3.28
C ARG A 4 -3.32 -17.57 -2.70
N ASP A 5 -3.42 -17.78 -1.39
CA ASP A 5 -4.69 -17.94 -0.69
C ASP A 5 -5.51 -16.65 -0.69
N GLN A 6 -4.85 -15.51 -0.45
CA GLN A 6 -5.45 -14.18 -0.58
C GLN A 6 -5.91 -13.92 -2.03
N CYS A 7 -5.09 -14.24 -3.04
CA CYS A 7 -5.50 -14.13 -4.44
C CYS A 7 -6.69 -15.05 -4.77
N PHE A 8 -6.71 -16.29 -4.28
CA PHE A 8 -7.83 -17.20 -4.45
C PHE A 8 -9.11 -16.63 -3.82
N SER A 9 -9.03 -16.11 -2.59
CA SER A 9 -10.18 -15.52 -1.90
C SER A 9 -10.70 -14.29 -2.64
N ALA A 10 -9.81 -13.44 -3.16
CA ALA A 10 -10.18 -12.29 -4.00
C ALA A 10 -10.85 -12.72 -5.31
N ASP A 11 -10.31 -13.72 -6.01
CA ASP A 11 -10.88 -14.25 -7.27
C ASP A 11 -12.26 -14.91 -7.05
N MET A 12 -12.48 -15.50 -5.88
CA MET A 12 -13.72 -16.20 -5.54
C MET A 12 -14.80 -15.31 -4.91
N HIS A 13 -14.41 -14.14 -4.40
CA HIS A 13 -15.29 -13.17 -3.74
C HIS A 13 -15.08 -11.78 -4.36
N ASP A 14 -14.90 -10.75 -3.53
CA ASP A 14 -14.64 -9.38 -3.95
C ASP A 14 -13.19 -8.99 -3.64
N GLU A 15 -12.48 -8.45 -4.63
CA GLU A 15 -11.09 -8.05 -4.50
C GLU A 15 -10.90 -6.90 -3.50
N GLY A 16 -11.84 -5.95 -3.46
CA GLY A 16 -11.78 -4.79 -2.57
C GLY A 16 -11.97 -5.20 -1.12
N VAL A 17 -12.97 -6.04 -0.84
CA VAL A 17 -13.24 -6.61 0.50
C VAL A 17 -12.06 -7.43 0.99
N GLN A 18 -11.57 -8.36 0.16
CA GLN A 18 -10.42 -9.20 0.52
C GLN A 18 -9.20 -8.33 0.83
N ARG A 19 -8.90 -7.35 -0.03
CA ARG A 19 -7.72 -6.51 0.16
C ARG A 19 -7.83 -5.61 1.39
N ALA A 20 -8.99 -5.03 1.64
CA ALA A 20 -9.26 -4.27 2.86
C ALA A 20 -9.07 -5.12 4.12
N GLY A 21 -9.54 -6.37 4.10
CA GLY A 21 -9.35 -7.33 5.20
C GLY A 21 -7.88 -7.65 5.46
N ASP A 22 -7.12 -8.00 4.42
CA ASP A 22 -5.69 -8.33 4.51
C ASP A 22 -4.89 -7.16 5.09
N VAL A 23 -5.13 -5.94 4.61
CA VAL A 23 -4.40 -4.74 5.06
C VAL A 23 -4.82 -4.33 6.46
N SER A 24 -6.11 -4.49 6.82
CA SER A 24 -6.58 -4.25 8.18
C SER A 24 -5.87 -5.17 9.19
N LEU A 25 -5.75 -6.47 8.87
CA LEU A 25 -4.99 -7.42 9.68
C LEU A 25 -3.50 -7.05 9.78
N LEU A 26 -2.88 -6.71 8.66
CA LEU A 26 -1.48 -6.29 8.62
C LEU A 26 -1.22 -5.07 9.52
N ARG A 27 -2.06 -4.03 9.42
CA ARG A 27 -1.93 -2.81 10.23
C ARG A 27 -2.23 -3.05 11.70
N ALA A 28 -3.14 -3.96 12.03
CA ALA A 28 -3.55 -4.24 13.40
C ALA A 28 -2.60 -5.21 14.14
N ALA A 29 -1.93 -6.12 13.43
CA ALA A 29 -1.08 -7.15 14.03
C ALA A 29 0.39 -7.05 13.65
N GLN A 30 0.69 -6.94 12.34
CA GLN A 30 2.05 -6.99 11.84
C GLN A 30 2.82 -5.69 12.11
N PHE A 31 2.20 -4.53 11.87
CA PHE A 31 2.84 -3.24 12.12
C PHE A 31 3.23 -3.03 13.61
N PRO A 32 2.37 -3.37 14.60
CA PRO A 32 2.76 -3.40 16.00
C PRO A 32 3.92 -4.36 16.27
N GLU A 33 3.90 -5.58 15.73
CA GLU A 33 4.98 -6.56 15.89
C GLU A 33 6.32 -6.00 15.37
N ASP A 34 6.34 -5.39 14.19
CA ASP A 34 7.53 -4.78 13.59
C ASP A 34 8.10 -3.60 14.39
N SER A 35 7.28 -2.98 15.25
CA SER A 35 7.69 -1.91 16.17
C SER A 35 8.03 -2.41 17.59
N SER A 36 7.89 -3.70 17.84
CA SER A 36 8.00 -4.29 19.17
C SER A 36 9.40 -4.89 19.46
N PRO A 37 9.67 -5.31 20.71
CA PRO A 37 10.87 -6.06 21.04
C PRO A 37 11.04 -7.40 20.29
N THR A 38 9.97 -7.92 19.69
CA THR A 38 10.00 -9.14 18.87
C THR A 38 10.11 -8.85 17.37
N SER A 39 10.42 -7.62 16.98
CA SER A 39 10.68 -7.27 15.57
C SER A 39 11.77 -8.14 14.97
N HIS A 40 11.56 -8.58 13.73
CA HIS A 40 12.50 -9.39 12.96
C HIS A 40 12.22 -9.24 11.46
N PRO A 41 13.18 -9.48 10.56
CA PRO A 41 12.90 -9.50 9.13
C PRO A 41 12.06 -10.73 8.74
N ILE A 42 11.47 -10.74 7.54
CA ILE A 42 10.66 -11.89 7.06
C ILE A 42 11.50 -13.16 6.87
N ARG A 43 12.83 -13.02 6.70
CA ARG A 43 13.82 -14.10 6.75
C ARG A 43 14.74 -13.87 7.96
N PRO A 44 14.39 -14.39 9.15
CA PRO A 44 15.20 -14.25 10.36
C PRO A 44 16.61 -14.84 10.17
N GLU A 45 17.65 -14.13 10.64
CA GLU A 45 19.03 -14.62 10.59
C GLU A 45 19.38 -15.57 11.75
N SER A 46 18.62 -15.50 12.85
CA SER A 46 18.82 -16.37 14.00
C SER A 46 17.50 -16.63 14.72
N TYR A 47 17.42 -17.79 15.37
CA TYR A 47 16.29 -18.17 16.20
C TYR A 47 16.75 -19.11 17.33
N SER A 48 16.06 -19.03 18.47
CA SER A 48 16.21 -20.03 19.54
C SER A 48 15.21 -21.18 19.35
N GLU A 49 13.98 -20.87 18.95
CA GLU A 49 12.90 -21.83 18.74
C GLU A 49 12.13 -21.49 17.47
N ILE A 50 11.96 -22.46 16.56
CA ILE A 50 11.31 -22.23 15.26
C ILE A 50 9.84 -21.84 15.42
N ASN A 51 9.19 -22.31 16.48
CA ASN A 51 7.79 -22.01 16.76
C ASN A 51 7.54 -20.52 17.03
N ASN A 52 8.57 -19.74 17.35
CA ASN A 52 8.46 -18.29 17.55
C ASN A 52 8.35 -17.51 16.23
N PHE A 53 8.46 -18.17 15.07
CA PHE A 53 8.43 -17.54 13.75
C PHE A 53 7.17 -17.86 12.93
N TYR A 54 6.15 -18.43 13.56
CA TYR A 54 4.79 -18.44 13.03
C TYR A 54 4.12 -17.08 13.31
N THR A 55 4.67 -16.02 12.74
CA THR A 55 4.30 -14.63 13.05
C THR A 55 3.63 -13.91 11.87
N PRO A 56 2.82 -12.87 12.14
CA PRO A 56 2.32 -11.96 11.10
C PRO A 56 3.43 -11.42 10.18
N THR A 57 4.64 -11.21 10.70
CA THR A 57 5.76 -10.76 9.87
C THR A 57 6.21 -11.81 8.85
N VAL A 58 6.35 -13.09 9.23
CA VAL A 58 6.72 -14.15 8.26
C VAL A 58 5.59 -14.42 7.27
N TYR A 59 4.33 -14.38 7.72
CA TYR A 59 3.18 -14.78 6.92
C TYR A 59 2.57 -13.62 6.12
N GLU A 60 2.11 -12.57 6.80
CA GLU A 60 1.38 -11.45 6.18
C GLU A 60 2.34 -10.49 5.47
N LYS A 61 3.37 -9.97 6.15
CA LYS A 61 4.38 -9.13 5.47
C LYS A 61 5.15 -9.91 4.41
N GLY A 62 5.40 -11.22 4.65
CA GLY A 62 5.93 -12.11 3.62
C GLY A 62 5.04 -12.16 2.37
N ALA A 63 3.72 -12.25 2.53
CA ALA A 63 2.77 -12.18 1.40
C ALA A 63 2.83 -10.83 0.67
N GLU A 64 2.96 -9.73 1.40
CA GLU A 64 3.10 -8.38 0.84
C GLU A 64 4.38 -8.22 0.01
N VAL A 65 5.49 -8.84 0.42
CA VAL A 65 6.73 -8.86 -0.38
C VAL A 65 6.55 -9.62 -1.69
N ILE A 66 5.83 -10.74 -1.67
CA ILE A 66 5.48 -11.45 -2.91
C ILE A 66 4.54 -10.60 -3.78
N ARG A 67 3.55 -9.94 -3.18
CA ARG A 67 2.58 -9.07 -3.86
C ARG A 67 3.27 -7.86 -4.50
N MET A 68 4.25 -7.25 -3.85
CA MET A 68 5.08 -6.18 -4.41
C MET A 68 5.78 -6.62 -5.70
N MET A 69 6.45 -7.78 -5.68
CA MET A 69 7.12 -8.32 -6.86
C MET A 69 6.12 -8.66 -7.96
N ALA A 70 4.97 -9.25 -7.62
CA ALA A 70 3.90 -9.55 -8.58
C ALA A 70 3.32 -8.28 -9.22
N GLY A 71 3.08 -7.23 -8.43
CA GLY A 71 2.59 -5.93 -8.91
C GLY A 71 3.60 -5.25 -9.84
N TYR A 72 4.88 -5.29 -9.49
CA TYR A 72 5.95 -4.68 -10.30
C TYR A 72 6.24 -5.43 -11.61
N LEU A 73 6.18 -6.76 -11.60
CA LEU A 73 6.37 -7.60 -12.79
C LEU A 73 5.11 -7.70 -13.66
N GLY A 74 3.95 -7.38 -13.09
CA GLY A 74 2.65 -7.65 -13.68
C GLY A 74 2.31 -9.14 -13.70
N ARG A 75 1.03 -9.46 -13.97
CA ARG A 75 0.49 -10.83 -13.94
C ARG A 75 1.30 -11.82 -14.79
N ASP A 76 1.58 -11.45 -16.04
CA ASP A 76 2.28 -12.34 -16.97
C ASP A 76 3.76 -12.52 -16.58
N GLY A 77 4.39 -11.46 -16.08
CA GLY A 77 5.79 -11.54 -15.62
C GLY A 77 5.94 -12.39 -14.39
N PHE A 78 5.05 -12.23 -13.41
CA PHE A 78 5.01 -13.07 -12.24
C PHE A 78 4.72 -14.54 -12.59
N ARG A 79 3.79 -14.80 -13.53
CA ARG A 79 3.51 -16.16 -14.01
C ARG A 79 4.74 -16.83 -14.61
N ARG A 80 5.46 -16.14 -15.50
CA ARG A 80 6.71 -16.66 -16.08
C ARG A 80 7.75 -16.98 -15.00
N GLY A 81 7.88 -16.11 -14.00
CA GLY A 81 8.78 -16.35 -12.86
C GLY A 81 8.39 -17.59 -12.05
N MET A 82 7.10 -17.80 -11.82
CA MET A 82 6.61 -19.02 -11.16
C MET A 82 6.88 -20.28 -11.99
N ASP A 83 6.68 -20.23 -13.31
CA ASP A 83 6.97 -21.35 -14.21
C ASP A 83 8.45 -21.74 -14.13
N LEU A 84 9.35 -20.76 -14.23
CA LEU A 84 10.79 -20.99 -14.13
C LEU A 84 11.22 -21.47 -12.74
N TYR A 85 10.61 -20.94 -11.67
CA TYR A 85 10.89 -21.37 -10.30
C TYR A 85 10.60 -22.86 -10.13
N PHE A 86 9.44 -23.35 -10.59
CA PHE A 86 9.12 -24.78 -10.50
C PHE A 86 9.99 -25.63 -11.44
N GLU A 87 10.27 -25.16 -12.65
CA GLU A 87 11.16 -25.86 -13.58
C GLU A 87 12.54 -26.13 -12.96
N ARG A 88 13.11 -25.15 -12.26
CA ARG A 88 14.45 -25.24 -11.66
C ARG A 88 14.49 -26.07 -10.37
N HIS A 89 13.42 -26.02 -9.58
CA HIS A 89 13.49 -26.40 -8.17
C HIS A 89 12.52 -27.50 -7.75
N ASP A 90 11.73 -28.06 -8.67
CA ASP A 90 10.87 -29.21 -8.36
C ASP A 90 11.65 -30.37 -7.72
N GLY A 91 11.09 -30.91 -6.64
CA GLY A 91 11.71 -31.99 -5.86
C GLY A 91 12.91 -31.60 -4.99
N THR A 92 13.18 -30.30 -4.79
CA THR A 92 14.33 -29.82 -3.99
C THR A 92 13.94 -28.85 -2.87
N ALA A 93 14.84 -28.66 -1.90
CA ALA A 93 14.73 -27.61 -0.89
C ALA A 93 15.45 -26.35 -1.38
N VAL A 94 14.82 -25.19 -1.22
CA VAL A 94 15.30 -23.90 -1.76
C VAL A 94 15.27 -22.78 -0.73
N THR A 95 15.87 -21.66 -1.11
CA THR A 95 15.96 -20.42 -0.33
C THR A 95 15.05 -19.33 -0.89
N CYS A 96 14.89 -18.24 -0.13
CA CYS A 96 14.23 -17.03 -0.63
C CYS A 96 14.95 -16.43 -1.84
N ASP A 97 16.28 -16.53 -1.91
CA ASP A 97 17.07 -15.93 -2.97
C ASP A 97 16.86 -16.69 -4.29
N ASP A 98 16.68 -18.00 -4.24
CA ASP A 98 16.32 -18.82 -5.42
C ASP A 98 14.99 -18.37 -6.04
N PHE A 99 14.01 -18.01 -5.20
CA PHE A 99 12.73 -17.49 -5.66
C PHE A 99 12.89 -16.13 -6.36
N VAL A 100 13.62 -15.20 -5.76
CA VAL A 100 13.87 -13.87 -6.36
C VAL A 100 14.67 -14.00 -7.66
N ALA A 101 15.66 -14.90 -7.71
CA ALA A 101 16.44 -15.16 -8.91
C ALA A 101 15.58 -15.71 -10.06
N ALA A 102 14.65 -16.64 -9.78
CA ALA A 102 13.72 -17.13 -10.80
C ALA A 102 12.81 -16.01 -11.34
N MET A 103 12.34 -15.11 -10.47
CA MET A 103 11.55 -13.94 -10.87
C MET A 103 12.33 -12.98 -11.76
N ALA A 104 13.60 -12.71 -11.42
CA ALA A 104 14.50 -11.86 -12.19
C ALA A 104 14.78 -12.47 -13.58
N ASP A 105 15.25 -13.71 -13.62
CA ASP A 105 15.70 -14.40 -14.84
C ASP A 105 14.57 -14.58 -15.86
N ALA A 106 13.36 -14.95 -15.41
CA ALA A 106 12.20 -15.15 -16.28
C ALA A 106 11.70 -13.86 -16.95
N ASN A 107 12.12 -12.71 -16.43
CA ASN A 107 11.67 -11.40 -16.88
C ASN A 107 12.80 -10.53 -17.46
N GLY A 108 14.05 -10.99 -17.42
CA GLY A 108 15.21 -10.20 -17.81
C GLY A 108 15.29 -8.87 -17.06
N ARG A 109 14.83 -8.84 -15.81
CA ARG A 109 14.74 -7.64 -14.96
C ARG A 109 15.59 -7.84 -13.72
N ASP A 110 16.32 -6.81 -13.33
CA ASP A 110 17.01 -6.80 -12.04
C ASP A 110 15.99 -6.68 -10.91
N MET A 111 16.05 -7.62 -9.96
CA MET A 111 15.21 -7.67 -8.76
C MET A 111 16.05 -7.55 -7.48
N SER A 112 17.35 -7.28 -7.60
CA SER A 112 18.28 -7.22 -6.46
C SER A 112 17.88 -6.18 -5.42
N ALA A 113 17.22 -5.10 -5.84
CA ALA A 113 16.70 -4.06 -4.96
C ALA A 113 15.62 -4.56 -3.98
N PHE A 114 14.96 -5.70 -4.26
CA PHE A 114 13.99 -6.32 -3.36
C PHE A 114 14.63 -7.14 -2.24
N HIS A 115 15.93 -7.46 -2.29
CA HIS A 115 16.58 -8.26 -1.25
C HIS A 115 16.51 -7.61 0.15
N GLY A 116 16.53 -6.28 0.24
CA GLY A 116 16.41 -5.57 1.51
C GLY A 116 15.12 -5.91 2.28
N TRP A 117 14.03 -6.25 1.57
CA TRP A 117 12.78 -6.66 2.20
C TRP A 117 12.87 -8.00 2.94
N TYR A 118 13.85 -8.83 2.59
CA TYR A 118 14.09 -10.12 3.26
C TYR A 118 14.98 -9.99 4.50
N SER A 119 15.80 -8.94 4.59
CA SER A 119 16.83 -8.80 5.63
C SER A 119 16.59 -7.65 6.61
N GLN A 120 15.72 -6.70 6.31
CA GLN A 120 15.45 -5.55 7.17
C GLN A 120 14.11 -5.68 7.91
N ALA A 121 14.15 -5.50 9.23
CA ALA A 121 12.97 -5.44 10.08
C ALA A 121 12.37 -4.02 10.12
N GLY A 122 11.12 -3.92 10.57
CA GLY A 122 10.43 -2.65 10.72
C GLY A 122 9.58 -2.27 9.52
N THR A 123 8.67 -1.33 9.77
CA THR A 123 7.73 -0.80 8.79
C THR A 123 8.26 0.53 8.24
N PRO A 124 8.59 0.63 6.94
CA PRO A 124 9.04 1.89 6.34
C PRO A 124 7.95 2.97 6.44
N ARG A 125 8.36 4.21 6.63
CA ARG A 125 7.54 5.40 6.48
C ARG A 125 7.78 5.96 5.09
N LEU A 126 6.71 6.15 4.33
CA LEU A 126 6.73 6.78 3.02
C LEU A 126 6.02 8.13 3.15
N GLU A 127 6.75 9.22 2.94
CA GLU A 127 6.20 10.56 2.87
C GLU A 127 6.00 10.94 1.39
N MET A 128 4.85 11.53 1.08
CA MET A 128 4.52 12.08 -0.22
C MET A 128 4.09 13.55 -0.06
N GLN A 129 4.73 14.45 -0.79
CA GLN A 129 4.31 15.84 -0.93
C GLN A 129 4.10 16.16 -2.39
N ARG A 130 3.02 16.88 -2.72
CA ARG A 130 2.73 17.30 -4.08
C ARG A 130 3.03 18.77 -4.30
N SER A 131 3.43 19.07 -5.53
CA SER A 131 3.51 20.45 -6.04
C SER A 131 2.96 20.46 -7.45
N ALA A 132 2.18 21.47 -7.81
CA ALA A 132 1.58 21.59 -9.13
C ALA A 132 1.89 22.96 -9.73
N ASP A 133 2.03 22.98 -11.04
CA ASP A 133 2.10 24.19 -11.86
C ASP A 133 1.28 23.97 -13.15
N ASP A 134 1.22 24.98 -14.01
CA ASP A 134 0.43 24.93 -15.25
C ASP A 134 0.81 23.78 -16.20
N SER A 135 1.99 23.19 -16.03
CA SER A 135 2.55 22.15 -16.90
C SER A 135 2.54 20.74 -16.31
N GLY A 136 2.20 20.56 -15.03
CA GLY A 136 2.17 19.23 -14.42
C GLY A 136 2.04 19.19 -12.91
N VAL A 137 1.92 17.97 -12.37
CA VAL A 137 2.01 17.66 -10.94
C VAL A 137 3.32 16.92 -10.67
N THR A 138 4.05 17.31 -9.65
CA THR A 138 5.24 16.63 -9.15
C THR A 138 4.97 16.04 -7.78
N LEU A 139 5.20 14.74 -7.63
CA LEU A 139 5.17 14.03 -6.36
C LEU A 139 6.61 13.86 -5.85
N ALA A 140 6.92 14.47 -4.72
CA ALA A 140 8.16 14.26 -3.99
C ALA A 140 7.95 13.13 -2.98
N LEU A 141 8.72 12.05 -3.12
CA LEU A 141 8.69 10.91 -2.23
C LEU A 141 9.93 10.89 -1.35
N ARG A 142 9.75 10.57 -0.07
CA ARG A 142 10.83 10.32 0.89
C ARG A 142 10.52 9.05 1.67
N GLN A 143 11.52 8.24 1.94
CA GLN A 143 11.37 7.09 2.84
C GLN A 143 12.39 7.07 3.96
N GLU A 144 11.98 6.49 5.08
CA GLU A 144 12.85 6.11 6.18
C GLU A 144 12.33 4.86 6.90
N ILE A 145 13.22 4.14 7.57
CA ILE A 145 12.85 3.01 8.41
C ILE A 145 13.17 3.39 9.87
N PRO A 146 12.18 3.41 10.77
CA PRO A 146 12.40 3.67 12.19
C PRO A 146 13.36 2.66 12.84
N GLU A 147 13.95 3.04 13.98
CA GLU A 147 14.73 2.08 14.78
C GLU A 147 13.84 0.98 15.35
N THR A 148 14.34 -0.26 15.31
CA THR A 148 13.67 -1.44 15.84
C THR A 148 14.60 -2.20 16.78
N ALA A 149 14.01 -3.03 17.64
CA ALA A 149 14.79 -3.89 18.55
C ALA A 149 15.64 -4.93 17.82
N ALA A 150 15.26 -5.27 16.58
CA ALA A 150 16.00 -6.21 15.74
C ALA A 150 17.42 -5.75 15.39
N GLY A 151 17.67 -4.44 15.38
CA GLY A 151 19.00 -3.88 15.05
C GLY A 151 19.48 -4.20 13.63
N THR A 152 18.57 -4.51 12.70
CA THR A 152 18.90 -4.76 11.28
C THR A 152 19.30 -3.46 10.57
N PRO A 153 19.93 -3.55 9.38
CA PRO A 153 20.12 -2.38 8.52
C PRO A 153 18.81 -1.64 8.24
N ARG A 154 18.94 -0.36 7.91
CA ARG A 154 17.82 0.57 7.65
C ARG A 154 18.02 1.29 6.32
N ASP A 155 18.60 0.58 5.36
CA ASP A 155 18.84 1.13 4.03
C ASP A 155 17.50 1.35 3.31
N PRO A 156 17.40 2.32 2.39
CA PRO A 156 16.20 2.51 1.57
C PRO A 156 15.80 1.21 0.87
N LEU A 157 14.50 0.92 0.86
CA LEU A 157 13.94 -0.27 0.23
C LEU A 157 13.33 0.07 -1.12
N ALA A 158 13.30 -0.90 -2.04
CA ALA A 158 12.57 -0.76 -3.28
C ALA A 158 11.06 -0.80 -3.04
N ILE A 159 10.38 0.34 -3.19
CA ILE A 159 8.94 0.49 -2.97
C ILE A 159 8.27 0.67 -4.34
N PRO A 160 7.53 -0.32 -4.87
CA PRO A 160 6.67 -0.10 -6.02
C PRO A 160 5.47 0.75 -5.59
N VAL A 161 5.45 2.01 -6.00
CA VAL A 161 4.35 2.94 -5.73
C VAL A 161 3.39 2.87 -6.92
N ARG A 162 2.24 2.23 -6.72
CA ARG A 162 1.12 2.23 -7.66
C ARG A 162 0.28 3.46 -7.41
N LEU A 163 -0.01 4.25 -8.44
CA LEU A 163 -0.77 5.49 -8.27
C LEU A 163 -1.57 5.88 -9.51
N GLY A 164 -2.62 6.66 -9.31
CA GLY A 164 -3.39 7.33 -10.34
C GLY A 164 -3.87 8.70 -9.87
N PHE A 165 -4.64 9.39 -10.70
CA PHE A 165 -5.19 10.71 -10.38
C PHE A 165 -6.69 10.71 -10.65
N VAL A 166 -7.46 11.32 -9.77
CA VAL A 166 -8.93 11.41 -9.86
C VAL A 166 -9.32 12.86 -10.17
N GLY A 167 -10.06 13.05 -11.26
CA GLY A 167 -10.51 14.36 -11.73
C GLY A 167 -11.69 14.88 -10.90
N ALA A 168 -12.03 16.16 -11.06
CA ALA A 168 -13.16 16.78 -10.36
C ALA A 168 -14.52 16.11 -10.66
N ASP A 169 -14.65 15.49 -11.83
CA ASP A 169 -15.84 14.74 -12.27
C ASP A 169 -15.84 13.28 -11.78
N GLY A 170 -14.79 12.87 -11.04
CA GLY A 170 -14.59 11.51 -10.57
C GLY A 170 -13.96 10.56 -11.60
N ALA A 171 -13.69 11.02 -12.84
CA ALA A 171 -13.05 10.19 -13.84
C ALA A 171 -11.53 10.06 -13.58
N PRO A 172 -10.90 8.94 -13.95
CA PRO A 172 -9.44 8.84 -13.97
C PRO A 172 -8.82 9.91 -14.88
N VAL A 173 -7.80 10.60 -14.37
CA VAL A 173 -7.02 11.56 -15.15
C VAL A 173 -5.83 10.84 -15.76
N ARG A 174 -5.80 10.82 -17.09
CA ARG A 174 -4.68 10.26 -17.85
C ARG A 174 -3.51 11.21 -17.86
N LEU A 175 -2.44 10.84 -17.15
CA LEU A 175 -1.19 11.59 -17.15
C LEU A 175 -0.05 10.74 -17.71
N ARG A 176 1.01 11.41 -18.15
CA ARG A 176 2.26 10.84 -18.61
C ARG A 176 3.33 11.12 -17.57
N LEU A 177 4.02 10.08 -17.12
CA LEU A 177 5.20 10.23 -16.27
C LEU A 177 6.36 10.77 -17.11
N ASP A 178 7.20 11.62 -16.53
CA ASP A 178 8.42 12.08 -17.17
C ASP A 178 9.30 10.90 -17.66
N GLY A 179 9.63 10.91 -18.95
CA GLY A 179 10.35 9.81 -19.61
C GLY A 179 9.45 8.78 -20.29
N ASP A 180 8.16 8.75 -19.98
CA ASP A 180 7.18 7.93 -20.71
C ASP A 180 6.66 8.66 -21.95
N ASN A 181 6.24 7.88 -22.96
CA ASN A 181 5.64 8.40 -24.20
C ASN A 181 4.11 8.42 -24.15
N GLU A 182 3.48 7.65 -23.27
CA GLU A 182 2.03 7.45 -23.25
C GLU A 182 1.45 7.91 -21.92
N ALA A 183 0.29 8.58 -21.99
CA ALA A 183 -0.49 8.85 -20.80
C ALA A 183 -1.30 7.60 -20.40
N ARG A 184 -1.41 7.37 -19.09
CA ARG A 184 -2.07 6.21 -18.50
C ARG A 184 -2.99 6.68 -17.37
N ASP A 185 -4.04 5.90 -17.10
CA ASP A 185 -4.89 6.12 -15.92
C ASP A 185 -4.13 5.81 -14.62
N GLU A 186 -3.13 4.94 -14.72
CA GLU A 186 -2.37 4.44 -13.59
C GLU A 186 -0.89 4.22 -13.94
N HIS A 187 -0.04 4.43 -12.95
CA HIS A 187 1.40 4.28 -13.03
C HIS A 187 1.91 3.37 -11.90
N VAL A 188 2.99 2.64 -12.16
CA VAL A 188 3.79 1.99 -11.13
C VAL A 188 5.20 2.53 -11.26
N VAL A 189 5.66 3.26 -10.23
CA VAL A 189 7.05 3.73 -10.15
C VAL A 189 7.81 2.93 -9.10
N LEU A 190 8.99 2.41 -9.46
CA LEU A 190 9.88 1.78 -8.48
C LEU A 190 10.70 2.87 -7.80
N PHE A 191 10.46 3.08 -6.51
CA PHE A 191 11.17 4.04 -5.68
C PHE A 191 12.22 3.33 -4.83
N GLU A 192 13.50 3.51 -5.16
CA GLU A 192 14.62 2.76 -4.56
C GLU A 192 15.52 3.62 -3.66
N GLY A 193 15.44 4.95 -3.79
CA GLY A 193 16.27 5.89 -3.04
C GLY A 193 15.63 6.35 -1.73
N ALA A 194 16.37 7.13 -0.94
CA ALA A 194 15.82 7.80 0.25
C ALA A 194 14.84 8.93 -0.13
N GLU A 195 15.08 9.61 -1.26
CA GLU A 195 14.26 10.70 -1.78
C GLU A 195 14.24 10.66 -3.32
N ALA A 196 13.10 10.96 -3.93
CA ALA A 196 12.95 11.08 -5.37
C ALA A 196 11.79 12.01 -5.74
N LYS A 197 11.78 12.52 -6.98
CA LYS A 197 10.67 13.30 -7.52
C LYS A 197 10.19 12.67 -8.82
N TYR A 198 8.88 12.51 -8.94
CA TYR A 198 8.21 11.99 -10.13
C TYR A 198 7.25 13.04 -10.64
N ARG A 199 7.41 13.44 -11.90
CA ARG A 199 6.61 14.49 -12.51
C ARG A 199 5.67 13.91 -13.56
N PHE A 200 4.43 14.34 -13.50
CA PHE A 200 3.31 13.89 -14.31
C PHE A 200 2.75 15.04 -15.11
N HIS A 201 2.46 14.78 -16.38
CA HIS A 201 2.04 15.77 -17.36
C HIS A 201 0.77 15.32 -18.07
N ALA A 202 -0.10 16.26 -18.41
CA ALA A 202 -1.21 15.98 -19.32
C ALA A 202 -0.70 15.59 -20.72
N GLU A 203 -1.57 14.99 -21.51
CA GLU A 203 -1.32 14.77 -22.94
C GLU A 203 -1.07 16.12 -23.65
N GLU A 204 -0.26 16.07 -24.71
CA GLU A 204 0.12 17.27 -25.46
C GLU A 204 -1.13 18.00 -25.98
N GLY A 205 -1.31 19.25 -25.55
CA GLY A 205 -2.45 20.10 -25.92
C GLY A 205 -3.71 19.97 -25.04
N ALA A 206 -3.78 19.02 -24.10
CA ALA A 206 -4.93 18.85 -23.21
C ALA A 206 -4.95 19.83 -22.01
N GLY A 207 -3.79 20.33 -21.60
CA GLY A 207 -3.65 21.14 -20.37
C GLY A 207 -3.85 20.33 -19.10
N MET A 208 -3.30 20.78 -17.97
CA MET A 208 -3.55 20.11 -16.68
C MET A 208 -4.99 20.34 -16.21
N PRO A 209 -5.70 19.30 -15.76
CA PRO A 209 -7.02 19.48 -15.14
C PRO A 209 -6.95 20.38 -13.90
N ALA A 210 -8.02 21.13 -13.66
CA ALA A 210 -8.12 22.05 -12.52
C ALA A 210 -8.01 21.34 -11.16
N GLN A 211 -8.40 20.06 -11.10
CA GLN A 211 -8.21 19.18 -9.96
C GLN A 211 -7.74 17.81 -10.47
N ALA A 212 -6.65 17.33 -9.89
CA ALA A 212 -6.12 15.99 -10.10
C ALA A 212 -5.69 15.45 -8.73
N THR A 213 -6.66 14.92 -7.97
CA THR A 213 -6.40 14.40 -6.63
C THR A 213 -5.59 13.11 -6.73
N PRO A 214 -4.40 13.03 -6.14
CA PRO A 214 -3.55 11.85 -6.27
C PRO A 214 -4.10 10.70 -5.43
N SER A 215 -4.26 9.54 -6.05
CA SER A 215 -4.57 8.27 -5.41
C SER A 215 -3.30 7.43 -5.38
N VAL A 216 -2.57 7.48 -4.27
CA VAL A 216 -1.22 6.91 -4.11
C VAL A 216 -1.28 5.60 -3.34
N LEU A 217 -0.31 4.71 -3.57
CA LEU A 217 -0.20 3.40 -2.93
C LEU A 217 -1.43 2.50 -3.18
N ARG A 218 -2.04 2.63 -4.37
CA ARG A 218 -3.24 1.89 -4.80
C ARG A 218 -3.11 0.38 -4.58
N GLY A 219 -4.18 -0.25 -4.11
CA GLY A 219 -4.17 -1.66 -3.71
C GLY A 219 -3.17 -1.98 -2.60
N PHE A 220 -2.74 -0.98 -1.83
CA PHE A 220 -1.66 -1.07 -0.84
C PHE A 220 -0.40 -1.69 -1.47
N SER A 221 0.15 -1.02 -2.48
CA SER A 221 1.18 -1.59 -3.34
C SER A 221 2.50 -1.94 -2.64
N ALA A 222 2.72 -1.46 -1.42
CA ALA A 222 3.83 -1.85 -0.55
C ALA A 222 3.43 -1.75 0.95
N PRO A 223 4.01 -2.58 1.84
CA PRO A 223 3.70 -2.60 3.27
C PRO A 223 4.40 -1.47 4.03
N VAL A 224 3.98 -0.24 3.76
CA VAL A 224 4.54 0.99 4.34
C VAL A 224 3.47 1.82 5.05
N ARG A 225 3.91 2.73 5.93
CA ARG A 225 3.05 3.79 6.48
C ARG A 225 3.15 5.00 5.58
N LEU A 226 2.06 5.33 4.88
CA LEU A 226 1.97 6.54 4.05
C LEU A 226 1.65 7.76 4.92
N SER A 227 2.40 8.84 4.73
CA SER A 227 2.07 10.19 5.18
C SER A 227 2.01 11.06 3.93
N ASP A 228 0.86 11.67 3.67
CA ASP A 228 0.63 12.50 2.49
C ASP A 228 0.06 13.88 2.87
N ASP A 229 -0.10 14.74 1.87
CA ASP A 229 -0.67 16.09 2.01
C ASP A 229 -2.13 16.18 1.56
N LEU A 230 -2.86 15.06 1.47
CA LEU A 230 -4.28 15.07 1.14
C LEU A 230 -5.10 15.64 2.29
N ASP A 231 -5.94 16.63 1.98
CA ASP A 231 -6.89 17.15 2.96
C ASP A 231 -8.17 16.31 3.06
N ALA A 232 -9.05 16.67 4.00
CA ALA A 232 -10.29 15.94 4.23
C ALA A 232 -11.24 15.96 3.03
N ALA A 233 -11.28 17.06 2.26
CA ALA A 233 -12.15 17.18 1.09
C ALA A 233 -11.65 16.28 -0.05
N GLU A 234 -10.34 16.21 -0.24
CA GLU A 234 -9.71 15.31 -1.20
C GLU A 234 -9.90 13.85 -0.82
N ARG A 235 -9.77 13.49 0.46
CA ARG A 235 -10.06 12.11 0.91
C ARG A 235 -11.53 11.74 0.71
N LEU A 236 -12.47 12.65 0.97
CA LEU A 236 -13.88 12.43 0.68
C LEU A 236 -14.15 12.25 -0.82
N HIS A 237 -13.43 13.02 -1.66
CA HIS A 237 -13.46 12.86 -3.10
C HIS A 237 -12.99 11.46 -3.53
N LEU A 238 -11.90 10.96 -2.94
CA LEU A 238 -11.42 9.59 -3.19
C LEU A 238 -12.42 8.54 -2.70
N VAL A 239 -13.01 8.68 -1.51
CA VAL A 239 -14.07 7.76 -1.02
C VAL A 239 -15.23 7.67 -2.01
N ALA A 240 -15.63 8.80 -2.58
CA ALA A 240 -16.76 8.89 -3.50
C ALA A 240 -16.45 8.35 -4.90
N HIS A 241 -15.24 8.58 -5.42
CA HIS A 241 -14.99 8.48 -6.86
C HIS A 241 -13.77 7.66 -7.28
N ASP A 242 -12.87 7.27 -6.37
CA ASP A 242 -11.67 6.56 -6.79
C ASP A 242 -12.02 5.20 -7.43
N SER A 243 -11.32 4.86 -8.50
CA SER A 243 -11.48 3.56 -9.18
C SER A 243 -10.78 2.44 -8.41
N ASP A 244 -9.81 2.76 -7.56
CA ASP A 244 -9.16 1.79 -6.68
C ASP A 244 -10.01 1.57 -5.43
N LEU A 245 -10.69 0.42 -5.36
CA LEU A 245 -11.56 0.05 -4.22
C LEU A 245 -10.80 0.07 -2.90
N PHE A 246 -9.53 -0.32 -2.89
CA PHE A 246 -8.71 -0.25 -1.69
C PHE A 246 -8.54 1.20 -1.21
N ASN A 247 -8.20 2.16 -2.08
CA ASN A 247 -8.02 3.56 -1.68
C ASN A 247 -9.34 4.27 -1.33
N ARG A 248 -10.48 3.84 -1.89
CA ARG A 248 -11.80 4.26 -1.38
C ARG A 248 -11.97 3.86 0.09
N TRP A 249 -11.69 2.59 0.40
CA TRP A 249 -11.73 2.06 1.77
C TRP A 249 -10.69 2.75 2.67
N ASP A 250 -9.45 2.91 2.21
CA ASP A 250 -8.35 3.45 3.02
C ASP A 250 -8.60 4.91 3.39
N SER A 251 -9.08 5.71 2.44
CA SER A 251 -9.47 7.11 2.69
C SER A 251 -10.60 7.21 3.72
N ALA A 252 -11.57 6.30 3.67
CA ALA A 252 -12.63 6.21 4.67
C ALA A 252 -12.07 5.84 6.06
N GLN A 253 -11.13 4.89 6.14
CA GLN A 253 -10.49 4.51 7.41
C GLN A 253 -9.67 5.66 8.01
N ILE A 254 -8.95 6.43 7.19
CA ILE A 254 -8.17 7.58 7.64
C ILE A 254 -9.11 8.66 8.19
N LEU A 255 -10.14 9.04 7.43
CA LEU A 255 -11.11 10.05 7.89
C LEU A 255 -11.84 9.62 9.16
N ALA A 256 -12.20 8.34 9.28
CA ALA A 256 -12.81 7.80 10.50
C ALA A 256 -11.83 7.81 11.69
N THR A 257 -10.57 7.45 11.46
CA THR A 257 -9.50 7.50 12.48
C THR A 257 -9.32 8.93 12.99
N ASP A 258 -9.16 9.89 12.08
CA ASP A 258 -8.97 11.30 12.42
C ASP A 258 -10.16 11.84 13.22
N ALA A 259 -11.40 11.54 12.78
CA ALA A 259 -12.59 11.96 13.49
C ALA A 259 -12.69 11.35 14.91
N ILE A 260 -12.40 10.06 15.07
CA ILE A 260 -12.41 9.39 16.38
C ILE A 260 -11.35 9.99 17.30
N LEU A 261 -10.13 10.19 16.81
CA LEU A 261 -9.03 10.74 17.61
C LEU A 261 -9.25 12.20 17.99
N SER A 262 -9.82 13.03 17.10
CA SER A 262 -10.22 14.41 17.42
C SER A 262 -11.30 14.44 18.52
N LEU A 263 -12.33 13.60 18.41
CA LEU A 263 -13.37 13.51 19.46
C LEU A 263 -12.79 13.03 20.80
N ALA A 264 -11.87 12.05 20.78
CA ALA A 264 -11.18 11.56 21.97
C ALA A 264 -10.28 12.63 22.63
N ALA A 265 -9.72 13.55 21.83
CA ALA A 265 -8.97 14.71 22.31
C ALA A 265 -9.87 15.84 22.85
N GLY A 266 -11.20 15.74 22.68
CA GLY A 266 -12.15 16.78 23.06
C GLY A 266 -12.31 17.90 22.03
N ASP A 267 -11.77 17.71 20.83
CA ASP A 267 -11.93 18.64 19.70
C ASP A 267 -13.25 18.37 18.95
N ASP A 268 -13.70 19.36 18.18
CA ASP A 268 -14.85 19.19 17.29
C ASP A 268 -14.42 18.44 16.03
N ALA A 269 -15.19 17.43 15.63
CA ALA A 269 -14.95 16.66 14.43
C ALA A 269 -16.16 16.76 13.50
N SER A 270 -15.94 17.09 12.22
CA SER A 270 -17.01 17.18 11.23
C SER A 270 -17.46 15.79 10.77
N VAL A 271 -18.17 15.08 11.64
CA VAL A 271 -18.80 13.78 11.33
C VAL A 271 -19.78 13.91 10.16
N ALA A 272 -20.37 15.10 9.95
CA ALA A 272 -21.27 15.36 8.83
C ALA A 272 -20.60 15.21 7.46
N ALA A 273 -19.34 15.64 7.31
CA ALA A 273 -18.62 15.51 6.05
C ALA A 273 -18.31 14.04 5.72
N LEU A 274 -17.88 13.27 6.73
CA LEU A 274 -17.69 11.82 6.63
C LEU A 274 -18.98 11.09 6.25
N ALA A 275 -20.10 11.45 6.91
CA ALA A 275 -21.41 10.90 6.59
C ALA A 275 -21.85 11.21 5.14
N GLY A 276 -21.53 12.39 4.61
CA GLY A 276 -21.79 12.75 3.21
C GLY A 276 -20.99 11.89 2.23
N GLY A 277 -19.71 11.62 2.51
CA GLY A 277 -18.90 10.69 1.70
C GLY A 277 -19.45 9.26 1.70
N PHE A 278 -19.92 8.80 2.87
CA PHE A 278 -20.58 7.50 2.98
C PHE A 278 -21.92 7.44 2.24
N ASP A 279 -22.72 8.51 2.21
CA ASP A 279 -23.97 8.55 1.46
C ASP A 279 -23.71 8.33 -0.04
N THR A 280 -22.73 9.01 -0.62
CA THR A 280 -22.33 8.80 -2.02
C THR A 280 -21.88 7.36 -2.27
N LEU A 281 -21.06 6.79 -1.38
CA LEU A 281 -20.60 5.41 -1.50
C LEU A 281 -21.74 4.40 -1.39
N LEU A 282 -22.73 4.63 -0.53
CA LEU A 282 -23.89 3.77 -0.37
C LEU A 282 -24.82 3.79 -1.59
N GLN A 283 -24.94 4.94 -2.25
CA GLN A 283 -25.75 5.14 -3.46
C GLN A 283 -25.10 4.62 -4.74
N ASP A 284 -23.83 4.19 -4.69
CA ASP A 284 -23.11 3.65 -5.85
C ASP A 284 -23.55 2.20 -6.14
N ASP A 285 -24.45 2.04 -7.11
CA ASP A 285 -24.99 0.73 -7.52
C ASP A 285 -23.95 -0.18 -8.20
N SER A 286 -22.75 0.33 -8.52
CA SER A 286 -21.67 -0.48 -9.08
C SER A 286 -20.89 -1.28 -8.03
N LEU A 287 -21.01 -0.90 -6.75
CA LEU A 287 -20.33 -1.56 -5.65
C LEU A 287 -21.19 -2.65 -5.01
N LEU A 288 -20.54 -3.73 -4.60
CA LEU A 288 -21.19 -4.76 -3.79
C LEU A 288 -21.54 -4.24 -2.40
N ASP A 289 -22.67 -4.69 -1.87
CA ASP A 289 -23.10 -4.36 -0.50
C ASP A 289 -22.08 -4.79 0.55
N GLU A 290 -21.36 -5.89 0.32
CA GLU A 290 -20.29 -6.35 1.20
C GLU A 290 -19.11 -5.35 1.26
N PHE A 291 -18.71 -4.80 0.11
CA PHE A 291 -17.69 -3.75 0.06
C PHE A 291 -18.17 -2.49 0.78
N LYS A 292 -19.42 -2.06 0.53
CA LYS A 292 -20.02 -0.91 1.22
C LYS A 292 -20.00 -1.11 2.74
N ALA A 293 -20.43 -2.27 3.22
CA ALA A 293 -20.40 -2.60 4.65
C ALA A 293 -18.97 -2.58 5.22
N GLY A 294 -17.99 -3.07 4.46
CA GLY A 294 -16.56 -3.02 4.82
C GLY A 294 -16.01 -1.60 4.94
N ALA A 295 -16.34 -0.71 3.98
CA ALA A 295 -15.94 0.69 3.98
C ALA A 295 -16.50 1.49 5.16
N LEU A 296 -17.72 1.16 5.60
CA LEU A 296 -18.37 1.79 6.76
C LEU A 296 -17.90 1.22 8.11
N ARG A 297 -17.09 0.14 8.12
CA ARG A 297 -16.57 -0.42 9.36
C ARG A 297 -15.55 0.53 9.96
N LEU A 298 -15.75 0.90 11.22
CA LEU A 298 -14.81 1.76 11.92
C LEU A 298 -13.46 1.06 12.16
N PRO A 299 -12.36 1.83 12.24
CA PRO A 299 -11.04 1.30 12.55
C PRO A 299 -11.04 0.51 13.86
N GLY A 300 -10.30 -0.61 13.89
CA GLY A 300 -10.14 -1.41 15.10
C GLY A 300 -9.27 -0.70 16.15
N LEU A 301 -9.46 -1.06 17.43
CA LEU A 301 -8.73 -0.45 18.55
C LEU A 301 -7.20 -0.48 18.38
N ALA A 302 -6.63 -1.60 17.93
CA ALA A 302 -5.18 -1.72 17.72
C ALA A 302 -4.65 -0.69 16.70
N VAL A 303 -5.45 -0.32 15.69
CA VAL A 303 -5.09 0.71 14.71
C VAL A 303 -5.14 2.10 15.33
N LEU A 304 -6.18 2.39 16.12
CA LEU A 304 -6.33 3.66 16.83
C LEU A 304 -5.22 3.86 17.88
N GLU A 305 -4.90 2.82 18.65
CA GLU A 305 -3.79 2.82 19.61
C GLU A 305 -2.45 3.08 18.91
N ALA A 306 -2.22 2.48 17.74
CA ALA A 306 -1.00 2.71 16.97
C ALA A 306 -0.91 4.11 16.33
N ALA A 307 -2.05 4.79 16.15
CA ALA A 307 -2.11 6.14 15.58
C ALA A 307 -1.83 7.24 16.62
N ARG A 308 -1.96 6.95 17.93
CA ARG A 308 -1.72 7.90 19.03
C ARG A 308 -0.52 7.48 19.87
N MET A 309 0.50 8.33 19.95
CA MET A 309 1.68 8.11 20.82
C MET A 309 1.81 9.22 21.88
N PRO A 310 1.78 8.89 23.20
CA PRO A 310 1.53 7.56 23.77
C PRO A 310 0.08 7.11 23.57
N ALA A 311 -0.13 5.80 23.49
CA ALA A 311 -1.47 5.22 23.42
C ALA A 311 -2.23 5.49 24.73
N ASP A 312 -3.54 5.71 24.61
CA ASP A 312 -4.44 5.97 25.73
C ASP A 312 -5.69 5.11 25.52
N PRO A 313 -5.69 3.87 26.05
CA PRO A 313 -6.72 2.88 25.75
C PRO A 313 -8.07 3.17 26.41
N VAL A 314 -8.17 4.20 27.26
CA VAL A 314 -9.42 4.57 27.95
C VAL A 314 -10.23 5.60 27.16
N ALA A 315 -9.55 6.48 26.42
CA ALA A 315 -10.15 7.51 25.57
C ALA A 315 -10.69 6.90 24.27
#